data_AF-A0A1E4NKI1-F1
#
_entry.id   AF-A0A1E4NKI1-F1
#
_cell.length_a   1.000
_cell.length_b   1.000
_cell.length_c   1.000
_cell.angle_alpha   90.00
_cell.angle_beta   90.00
_cell.angle_gamma   90.00
#
_symmetry.space_group_name_H-M   'P 1'
#
loop_
_entity.id
_entity.type
_entity.pdbx_description
1 polymer ?
#
loop_
_entity_poly.entity_id
_entity_poly.type
_entity_poly.pdbx_seq_one_letter_code
_entity_poly.pdbx_strand_id
1 'polypeptide(L)'
;MGSAESRRREAHLFDEEITALLHEAEPVNPYSALAAAWDQRAVEDERFFSWRFGFDWPRRDRIALIELKHKRDVTDREIRFLKRTGNLKRKNGTVALTATRGSAIYGRCLIVGIFVEYVLMVLPGMLTVHHLSALQAAKFCTAAAYVIAMAWSVNLGFVKPWTIQRRVLSDGVRYSNM
;
A
#
# COMPACT_ATOMS: atom_id res chain seq x y z
N MET A 1 9.98 44.10 52.33
CA MET A 1 8.88 44.01 51.34
C MET A 1 9.27 43.36 50.00
N GLY A 2 10.55 43.07 49.69
CA GLY A 2 10.94 42.53 48.37
C GLY A 2 10.77 41.02 48.10
N SER A 3 10.44 40.19 49.11
CA SER A 3 10.39 38.71 48.94
C SER A 3 9.10 38.19 48.29
N ALA A 4 7.99 38.92 48.41
CA ALA A 4 6.70 38.51 47.86
C ALA A 4 6.56 38.90 46.38
N GLU A 5 7.11 40.05 45.98
CA GLU A 5 7.11 40.49 44.58
C GLU A 5 8.08 39.70 43.71
N SER A 6 9.24 39.29 44.26
CA SER A 6 10.18 38.43 43.54
C SER A 6 9.55 37.07 43.21
N ARG A 7 8.86 36.46 44.17
CA ARG A 7 8.15 35.18 43.97
C ARG A 7 6.98 35.29 43.00
N ARG A 8 6.27 36.42 42.97
CA ARG A 8 5.21 36.67 41.97
C ARG A 8 5.78 36.85 40.56
N ARG A 9 6.93 37.51 40.41
CA ARG A 9 7.59 37.65 39.11
C ARG A 9 8.12 36.33 38.59
N GLU A 10 8.72 35.51 39.44
CA GLU A 10 9.19 34.17 39.06
C GLU A 10 8.02 33.27 38.63
N ALA A 11 6.90 33.29 39.35
CA ALA A 11 5.71 32.54 38.95
C ALA A 11 5.14 32.99 37.59
N HIS A 12 5.14 34.31 37.33
CA HIS A 12 4.64 34.87 36.08
C HIS A 12 5.55 34.55 34.88
N LEU A 13 6.87 34.55 35.09
CA LEU A 13 7.87 34.15 34.09
C LEU A 13 7.75 32.65 33.77
N PHE A 14 7.54 31.81 34.78
CA PHE A 14 7.37 30.37 34.60
C PHE A 14 6.08 30.03 33.83
N ASP A 15 4.98 30.74 34.11
CA ASP A 15 3.73 30.58 33.37
C ASP A 15 3.84 31.05 31.91
N GLU A 16 4.56 32.15 31.64
CA GLU A 16 4.84 32.59 30.27
C GLU A 16 5.73 31.61 29.51
N GLU A 17 6.74 31.04 30.17
CA GLU A 17 7.65 30.05 29.58
C GLU A 17 6.94 28.72 29.30
N ILE A 18 6.08 28.25 30.21
CA ILE A 18 5.21 27.08 29.97
C ILE A 18 4.24 27.35 28.82
N THR A 19 3.64 28.54 28.79
CA THR A 19 2.68 28.90 27.73
C THR A 19 3.38 29.00 26.37
N ALA A 20 4.61 29.53 26.31
CA ALA A 20 5.43 29.56 25.11
C ALA A 20 5.80 28.14 24.64
N LEU A 21 6.21 27.25 25.56
CA LEU A 21 6.52 25.85 25.25
C LEU A 21 5.29 25.07 24.78
N LEU A 22 4.11 25.32 25.37
CA LEU A 22 2.85 24.71 24.95
C LEU A 22 2.34 25.25 23.62
N HIS A 23 2.68 26.49 23.27
CA HIS A 23 2.30 27.12 22.00
C HIS A 23 3.25 26.77 20.85
N GLU A 24 4.50 26.38 21.16
CA GLU A 24 5.50 25.90 20.20
C GLU A 24 5.44 24.37 19.99
N ALA A 25 4.94 23.62 20.98
CA ALA A 25 4.66 22.20 20.83
C ALA A 25 3.51 21.98 19.85
N GLU A 26 3.81 21.59 18.61
CA GLU A 26 2.80 21.09 17.68
C GLU A 26 1.95 20.01 18.40
N PRO A 27 0.61 20.08 18.33
CA PRO A 27 -0.24 19.12 19.00
C PRO A 27 0.10 17.72 18.48
N VAL A 28 0.68 16.89 19.35
CA VAL A 28 1.02 15.51 19.03
C VAL A 28 -0.24 14.84 18.52
N ASN A 29 -0.29 14.59 17.22
CA ASN A 29 -1.45 13.98 16.60
C ASN A 29 -1.66 12.61 17.27
N PRO A 30 -2.74 12.39 18.03
CA PRO A 30 -2.94 11.15 18.79
C PRO A 30 -2.99 9.93 17.86
N TYR A 31 -3.35 10.12 16.59
CA TYR A 31 -3.34 9.07 15.58
C TYR A 31 -1.92 8.65 15.15
N SER A 32 -0.93 9.55 15.13
CA SER A 32 0.46 9.19 14.77
C SER A 32 1.18 8.48 15.91
N ALA A 33 0.95 8.91 17.16
CA ALA A 33 1.47 8.24 18.35
C ALA A 33 0.91 6.82 18.49
N LEU A 34 -0.39 6.64 18.26
CA LEU A 34 -1.02 5.31 18.26
C LEU A 34 -0.47 4.42 17.14
N ALA A 35 -0.27 4.97 15.94
CA ALA A 35 0.30 4.24 14.82
C ALA A 35 1.74 3.77 15.13
N ALA A 36 2.55 4.62 15.74
CA ALA A 36 3.90 4.27 16.17
C ALA A 36 3.91 3.15 17.23
N ALA A 37 3.01 3.21 18.22
CA ALA A 37 2.87 2.17 19.23
C ALA A 37 2.47 0.81 18.62
N TRP A 38 1.57 0.82 17.62
CA TRP A 38 1.22 -0.40 16.88
C TRP A 38 2.35 -0.93 16.02
N ASP A 39 3.16 -0.05 15.42
CA ASP A 39 4.32 -0.43 14.64
C ASP A 39 5.40 -1.07 15.52
N GLN A 40 5.67 -0.49 16.70
CA GLN A 40 6.55 -1.10 17.71
C GLN A 40 6.02 -2.46 18.19
N ARG A 41 4.72 -2.55 18.53
CA ARG A 41 4.12 -3.81 18.94
C ARG A 41 4.22 -4.89 17.86
N ALA A 42 4.09 -4.52 16.58
CA ALA A 42 4.26 -5.47 15.47
C ALA A 42 5.71 -5.95 15.32
N VAL A 43 6.70 -5.15 15.71
CA VAL A 43 8.11 -5.58 15.74
C VAL A 43 8.38 -6.54 16.90
N GLU A 44 7.79 -6.30 18.06
CA GLU A 44 8.05 -7.07 19.28
C GLU A 44 7.24 -8.37 19.32
N ASP A 45 5.93 -8.30 19.07
CA ASP A 45 4.99 -9.41 19.19
C ASP A 45 4.69 -10.02 17.81
N GLU A 46 5.14 -11.26 17.61
CA GLU A 46 4.95 -12.00 16.35
C GLU A 46 3.49 -12.31 16.09
N ARG A 47 2.69 -12.60 17.13
CA ARG A 47 1.26 -12.88 16.97
C ARG A 47 0.51 -11.62 16.54
N PHE A 48 0.86 -10.48 17.12
CA PHE A 48 0.30 -9.20 16.70
C PHE A 48 0.67 -8.85 15.26
N PHE A 49 1.92 -9.11 14.87
CA PHE A 49 2.36 -8.95 13.48
C PHE A 49 1.54 -9.81 12.52
N SER A 50 1.38 -11.10 12.84
CA SER A 50 0.59 -12.05 12.07
C SER A 50 -0.86 -11.61 11.91
N TRP A 51 -1.49 -11.18 13.01
CA TRP A 51 -2.85 -10.66 13.00
C TRP A 51 -3.00 -9.43 12.09
N ARG A 52 -2.04 -8.51 12.14
CA ARG A 52 -2.08 -7.25 11.40
C ARG A 52 -1.84 -7.43 9.90
N PHE A 53 -0.82 -8.21 9.55
CA PHE A 53 -0.36 -8.35 8.16
C PHE A 53 -0.77 -9.68 7.50
N GLY A 54 -1.30 -10.64 8.25
CA GLY A 54 -1.76 -11.94 7.74
C GLY A 54 -0.62 -12.89 7.35
N PHE A 55 0.58 -12.69 7.87
CA PHE A 55 1.74 -13.58 7.68
C PHE A 55 2.76 -13.40 8.79
N ASP A 56 3.61 -14.41 8.99
CA ASP A 56 4.67 -14.40 10.00
C ASP A 56 6.03 -14.12 9.38
N TRP A 57 6.86 -13.34 10.08
CA TRP A 57 8.25 -13.05 9.72
C TRP A 57 9.13 -12.94 10.97
N PRO A 58 10.42 -13.31 10.87
CA PRO A 58 11.35 -13.17 11.98
C PRO A 58 11.57 -11.69 12.31
N ARG A 59 11.90 -11.38 13.57
CA ARG A 59 12.03 -10.01 14.11
C ARG A 59 12.83 -9.07 13.20
N ARG A 60 13.96 -9.54 12.66
CA ARG A 60 14.81 -8.77 11.73
C ARG A 60 14.04 -8.27 10.50
N ASP A 61 13.23 -9.13 9.89
CA ASP A 61 12.43 -8.78 8.71
C ASP A 61 11.22 -7.91 9.08
N ARG A 62 10.67 -8.06 10.29
CA ARG A 62 9.59 -7.20 10.82
C ARG A 62 10.07 -5.76 11.01
N ILE A 63 11.25 -5.58 11.59
CA ILE A 63 11.92 -4.26 11.71
C ILE A 63 12.09 -3.65 10.32
N ALA A 64 12.70 -4.39 9.39
CA ALA A 64 12.93 -3.91 8.03
C ALA A 64 11.63 -3.58 7.27
N LEU A 65 10.53 -4.29 7.55
CA LEU A 65 9.22 -3.99 6.95
C LEU A 65 8.63 -2.68 7.48
N ILE A 66 8.68 -2.46 8.80
CA ILE A 66 8.20 -1.22 9.42
C ILE A 66 9.06 -0.03 8.99
N GLU A 67 10.38 -0.21 8.90
CA GLU A 67 11.24 0.81 8.29
C GLU A 67 10.85 1.12 6.85
N LEU A 68 10.62 0.10 6.02
CA LEU A 68 10.17 0.29 4.64
C LEU A 68 8.84 1.05 4.60
N LYS A 69 7.89 0.69 5.48
CA LYS A 69 6.58 1.32 5.61
C LYS A 69 6.72 2.83 5.83
N HIS A 70 7.54 3.24 6.80
CA HIS A 70 7.78 4.66 7.08
C HIS A 70 8.58 5.36 5.98
N LYS A 71 9.67 4.74 5.50
CA LYS A 71 10.53 5.32 4.45
C LYS A 71 9.79 5.59 3.14
N ARG A 72 8.72 4.84 2.88
CA ARG A 72 8.03 4.80 1.58
C ARG A 72 6.53 5.13 1.66
N ASP A 73 6.05 5.53 2.83
CA ASP A 73 4.63 5.81 3.11
C ASP A 73 3.69 4.72 2.54
N VAL A 74 4.01 3.46 2.86
CA VAL A 74 3.22 2.31 2.41
C VAL A 74 2.19 1.98 3.47
N THR A 75 0.94 1.78 3.06
CA THR A 75 -0.12 1.41 4.01
C THR A 75 -0.12 -0.09 4.33
N ASP A 76 -0.68 -0.47 5.48
CA ASP A 76 -0.82 -1.89 5.86
C ASP A 76 -1.61 -2.71 4.84
N ARG A 77 -2.59 -2.08 4.17
CA ARG A 77 -3.37 -2.72 3.09
C ARG A 77 -2.50 -3.02 1.87
N GLU A 78 -1.57 -2.14 1.55
CA GLU A 78 -0.64 -2.33 0.44
C GLU A 78 0.43 -3.35 0.76
N ILE A 79 0.96 -3.36 1.99
CA ILE A 79 1.87 -4.42 2.46
C ILE A 79 1.22 -5.79 2.31
N ARG A 80 -0.01 -5.96 2.79
CA ARG A 80 -0.79 -7.20 2.62
C ARG A 80 -0.98 -7.58 1.16
N PHE A 81 -1.31 -6.60 0.33
CA PHE A 81 -1.50 -6.81 -1.10
C PHE A 81 -0.20 -7.22 -1.83
N LEU A 82 0.92 -6.58 -1.52
CA LEU A 82 2.23 -6.86 -2.09
C LEU A 82 2.76 -8.22 -1.62
N LYS A 83 2.49 -8.61 -0.36
CA LYS A 83 2.77 -9.95 0.12
C LYS A 83 1.96 -11.00 -0.65
N ARG A 84 0.65 -10.79 -0.78
CA ARG A 84 -0.25 -11.72 -1.48
C ARG A 84 0.10 -11.90 -2.95
N THR A 85 0.60 -10.84 -3.60
CA THR A 85 1.02 -10.88 -5.01
C THR A 85 2.50 -11.29 -5.19
N GLY A 86 3.21 -11.63 -4.10
CA GLY A 86 4.62 -12.04 -4.16
C GLY A 86 5.62 -10.92 -4.50
N ASN A 87 5.16 -9.67 -4.53
CA ASN A 87 5.98 -8.49 -4.84
C ASN A 87 6.70 -7.91 -3.62
N LEU A 88 6.52 -8.51 -2.44
CA LEU A 88 7.23 -8.19 -1.21
C LEU A 88 8.27 -9.29 -0.94
N LYS A 89 9.56 -8.98 -1.14
CA LYS A 89 10.66 -9.95 -0.94
C LYS A 89 11.56 -9.57 0.22
N ARG A 90 12.03 -10.60 0.91
CA ARG A 90 13.09 -10.52 1.92
C ARG A 90 14.43 -10.70 1.23
N LYS A 91 15.39 -9.80 1.48
CA LYS A 91 16.75 -9.86 0.93
C LYS A 91 17.74 -9.50 2.03
N ASN A 92 18.43 -10.51 2.58
CA ASN A 92 19.48 -10.34 3.60
C ASN A 92 19.11 -9.39 4.75
N GLY A 93 17.89 -9.53 5.30
CA GLY A 93 17.39 -8.67 6.38
C GLY A 93 16.96 -7.27 5.97
N THR A 94 16.82 -7.02 4.67
CA THR A 94 16.09 -5.89 4.11
C THR A 94 14.81 -6.38 3.45
N VAL A 95 13.80 -5.52 3.38
CA VAL A 95 12.55 -5.80 2.67
C VAL A 95 12.50 -4.91 1.45
N ALA A 96 12.29 -5.51 0.28
CA ALA A 96 12.27 -4.81 -0.99
C ALA A 96 10.97 -5.07 -1.75
N LEU A 97 10.50 -4.03 -2.45
CA LEU A 97 9.43 -4.10 -3.43
C LEU A 97 10.01 -4.52 -4.77
N THR A 98 9.55 -5.65 -5.32
CA THR A 98 10.10 -6.21 -6.56
C THR A 98 9.18 -6.09 -7.76
N ALA A 99 8.17 -5.22 -7.72
CA ALA A 99 7.34 -4.98 -8.89
C ALA A 99 8.17 -4.21 -9.93
N THR A 100 8.60 -4.88 -10.99
CA THR A 100 9.42 -4.28 -12.04
C THR A 100 8.54 -3.64 -13.11
N ARG A 101 9.08 -2.63 -13.82
CA ARG A 101 8.36 -1.99 -14.94
C ARG A 101 8.00 -3.00 -16.02
N GLY A 102 8.90 -3.96 -16.25
CA GLY A 102 8.73 -5.05 -17.20
C GLY A 102 7.55 -5.95 -16.86
N SER A 103 7.33 -6.28 -15.57
CA SER A 103 6.18 -7.12 -15.19
C SER A 103 4.84 -6.42 -15.45
N ALA A 104 4.77 -5.10 -15.22
CA ALA A 104 3.59 -4.30 -15.54
C ALA A 104 3.31 -4.19 -17.05
N ILE A 105 4.36 -3.99 -17.87
CA ILE A 105 4.24 -3.98 -19.33
C ILE A 105 3.78 -5.34 -19.82
N TYR A 106 4.41 -6.42 -19.34
CA TYR A 106 4.02 -7.79 -19.67
C TYR A 106 2.56 -8.08 -19.31
N GLY A 107 2.11 -7.69 -18.11
CA GLY A 107 0.72 -7.83 -17.70
C GLY A 107 -0.26 -7.06 -18.60
N ARG A 108 0.11 -5.85 -19.06
CA ARG A 108 -0.71 -5.10 -20.04
C ARG A 108 -0.75 -5.80 -21.40
N CYS A 109 0.39 -6.30 -21.89
CA CYS A 109 0.44 -7.08 -23.12
C CYS A 109 -0.44 -8.34 -23.04
N LEU A 110 -0.44 -9.04 -21.90
CA LEU A 110 -1.32 -10.18 -21.68
C LEU A 110 -2.80 -9.80 -21.71
N ILE A 111 -3.20 -8.69 -21.06
CA ILE A 111 -4.60 -8.22 -21.10
C ILE A 111 -5.02 -7.92 -22.55
N VAL A 112 -4.17 -7.25 -23.33
CA VAL A 112 -4.43 -6.99 -24.75
C VAL A 112 -4.52 -8.30 -25.53
N GLY A 113 -3.60 -9.24 -25.30
CA GLY A 113 -3.61 -10.56 -25.94
C GLY A 113 -4.90 -11.34 -25.67
N ILE A 114 -5.32 -11.44 -24.40
CA ILE A 114 -6.57 -12.09 -23.98
C ILE A 114 -7.79 -11.42 -24.66
N PHE A 115 -7.79 -10.09 -24.76
CA PHE A 115 -8.87 -9.37 -25.44
C PHE A 115 -8.90 -9.66 -26.95
N VAL A 116 -7.74 -9.66 -27.61
CA VAL A 116 -7.63 -10.00 -29.04
C VAL A 116 -8.09 -11.43 -29.29
N GLU A 117 -7.65 -12.39 -28.46
CA GLU A 117 -8.10 -13.78 -28.53
C GLU A 117 -9.62 -13.90 -28.38
N TYR A 118 -10.21 -13.19 -27.42
CA TYR A 118 -11.67 -13.14 -27.24
C TYR A 118 -12.39 -12.61 -28.49
N VAL A 119 -11.91 -11.51 -29.07
CA VAL A 119 -12.49 -10.93 -30.29
C VAL A 119 -12.39 -11.93 -31.44
N LEU A 120 -11.25 -12.58 -31.63
CA LEU A 120 -11.05 -13.58 -32.68
C LEU A 120 -11.95 -14.82 -32.50
N MET A 121 -12.25 -15.19 -31.25
CA MET A 121 -13.17 -16.30 -30.96
C MET A 121 -14.65 -15.93 -31.17
N VAL A 122 -15.05 -14.73 -30.76
CA VAL A 122 -16.46 -14.30 -30.75
C VAL A 122 -16.91 -13.71 -32.09
N LEU A 123 -16.05 -12.96 -32.77
CA LEU A 123 -16.40 -12.24 -34.00
C LEU A 123 -16.89 -13.19 -35.11
N PRO A 124 -16.24 -14.33 -35.42
CA PRO A 124 -16.75 -15.27 -36.43
C PRO A 124 -18.10 -15.88 -36.03
N GLY A 125 -18.29 -16.15 -34.74
CA GLY A 125 -19.55 -16.66 -34.20
C GLY A 125 -20.69 -15.66 -34.32
N MET A 126 -20.42 -14.36 -34.13
CA MET A 126 -21.41 -13.31 -34.33
C MET A 126 -21.75 -13.08 -35.81
N LEU A 127 -20.77 -13.22 -36.71
CA LEU A 127 -20.96 -13.04 -38.15
C LEU A 127 -21.75 -14.18 -38.81
N THR A 128 -21.84 -15.34 -38.15
CA THR A 128 -22.50 -16.55 -38.68
C THR A 128 -23.88 -16.80 -38.07
N VAL A 129 -24.25 -16.07 -37.02
CA VAL A 129 -25.54 -16.24 -36.33
C VAL A 129 -26.57 -15.25 -36.88
N HIS A 130 -27.58 -15.77 -37.57
CA HIS A 130 -28.72 -14.97 -38.07
C HIS A 130 -29.82 -14.74 -37.01
N HIS A 131 -29.92 -15.62 -35.99
CA HIS A 131 -30.85 -15.50 -34.87
C HIS A 131 -30.17 -15.89 -33.55
N LEU A 132 -30.15 -14.97 -32.58
CA LEU A 132 -29.54 -15.22 -31.27
C LEU A 132 -30.45 -16.13 -30.43
N SER A 133 -30.09 -17.39 -30.27
CA SER A 133 -30.73 -18.26 -29.28
C SER A 133 -30.29 -17.90 -27.85
N ALA A 134 -31.15 -18.15 -26.85
CA ALA A 134 -30.80 -17.95 -25.44
C ALA A 134 -29.53 -18.72 -25.04
N LEU A 135 -29.32 -19.91 -25.60
CA LEU A 135 -28.11 -20.71 -25.37
C LEU A 135 -26.84 -20.05 -25.95
N GLN A 136 -26.92 -19.46 -27.14
CA GLN A 136 -25.78 -18.72 -27.72
C GLN A 136 -25.48 -17.45 -26.93
N ALA A 137 -26.51 -16.71 -26.51
CA ALA A 137 -26.35 -15.55 -25.65
C ALA A 137 -25.64 -15.94 -24.34
N ALA A 138 -26.07 -17.03 -23.69
CA ALA A 138 -25.45 -17.53 -22.48
C ALA A 138 -23.96 -17.90 -22.69
N LYS A 139 -23.60 -18.50 -23.83
CA LYS A 139 -22.20 -18.81 -24.17
C LYS A 139 -21.34 -17.55 -24.29
N PHE A 140 -21.81 -16.53 -24.99
CA PHE A 140 -21.09 -15.26 -25.12
C PHE A 140 -20.94 -14.53 -23.80
N CYS A 141 -21.99 -14.50 -22.97
CA CYS A 141 -21.94 -13.91 -21.63
C CYS A 141 -20.94 -14.64 -20.74
N THR A 142 -20.93 -15.98 -20.78
CA THR A 142 -19.99 -16.79 -19.99
C THR A 142 -18.55 -16.55 -20.44
N ALA A 143 -18.30 -16.51 -21.75
CA ALA A 143 -16.98 -16.20 -22.30
C ALA A 143 -16.51 -14.79 -21.93
N ALA A 144 -17.41 -13.80 -21.99
CA ALA A 144 -17.10 -12.42 -21.58
C ALA A 144 -16.75 -12.35 -20.08
N ALA A 145 -17.54 -12.99 -19.23
CA ALA A 145 -17.29 -13.05 -17.79
C ALA A 145 -15.93 -13.70 -17.47
N TYR A 146 -15.59 -14.79 -18.17
CA TYR A 146 -14.29 -15.45 -18.03
C TYR A 146 -13.12 -14.52 -18.41
N VAL A 147 -13.22 -13.82 -19.54
CA VAL A 147 -12.19 -12.88 -20.00
C VAL A 147 -12.02 -11.72 -19.04
N ILE A 148 -13.11 -11.15 -18.54
CA ILE A 148 -13.08 -10.09 -17.53
C ILE A 148 -12.38 -10.59 -16.26
N ALA A 149 -12.70 -11.80 -15.79
CA ALA A 149 -12.06 -12.39 -14.61
C ALA A 149 -10.55 -12.63 -14.81
N MET A 150 -10.14 -13.09 -15.99
CA MET A 150 -8.72 -13.24 -16.33
C MET A 150 -7.99 -11.91 -16.42
N ALA A 151 -8.55 -10.93 -17.14
CA ALA A 151 -7.97 -9.59 -17.25
C ALA A 151 -7.86 -8.91 -15.87
N TRP A 152 -8.88 -9.06 -15.01
CA TRP A 152 -8.83 -8.60 -13.63
C TRP A 152 -7.67 -9.28 -12.88
N SER A 153 -7.56 -10.60 -12.96
CA SER A 153 -6.51 -11.36 -12.27
C SER A 153 -5.10 -10.91 -12.68
N VAL A 154 -4.87 -10.71 -13.98
CA VAL A 154 -3.61 -10.17 -14.52
C VAL A 154 -3.37 -8.74 -14.01
N ASN A 155 -4.40 -7.89 -14.02
CA ASN A 155 -4.30 -6.52 -13.51
C ASN A 155 -3.91 -6.49 -12.02
N LEU A 156 -4.47 -7.38 -11.20
CA LEU A 156 -4.10 -7.52 -9.79
C LEU A 156 -2.68 -8.05 -9.61
N GLY A 157 -2.24 -9.02 -10.41
CA GLY A 157 -0.92 -9.65 -10.26
C GLY A 157 0.23 -8.79 -10.73
N PHE A 158 0.04 -8.02 -11.81
CA PHE A 158 1.13 -7.37 -12.53
C PHE A 158 1.05 -5.84 -12.52
N VAL A 159 -0.14 -5.28 -12.74
CA VAL A 159 -0.30 -3.82 -12.95
C VAL A 159 -0.41 -3.08 -11.62
N LYS A 160 -1.26 -3.56 -10.71
CA LYS A 160 -1.51 -2.89 -9.42
C LYS A 160 -0.27 -2.83 -8.51
N PRO A 161 0.57 -3.87 -8.40
CA PRO A 161 1.82 -3.80 -7.63
C PRO A 161 2.77 -2.73 -8.16
N TRP A 162 2.84 -2.57 -9.49
CA TRP A 162 3.65 -1.52 -10.12
C TRP A 162 3.12 -0.12 -9.84
N THR A 163 1.80 0.08 -9.84
CA THR A 163 1.23 1.40 -9.51
C THR A 163 1.57 1.83 -8.09
N ILE A 164 1.51 0.89 -7.12
CA ILE A 164 1.92 1.14 -5.73
C ILE A 164 3.42 1.49 -5.69
N GLN A 165 4.26 0.68 -6.34
CA GLN A 165 5.70 0.94 -6.39
C GLN A 165 6.06 2.26 -7.08
N ARG A 166 5.33 2.65 -8.14
CA ARG A 166 5.54 3.90 -8.86
C ARG A 166 5.22 5.11 -7.96
N ARG A 167 4.11 5.08 -7.22
CA ARG A 167 3.77 6.14 -6.24
C ARG A 167 4.88 6.29 -5.20
N VAL A 168 5.28 5.16 -4.63
CA VAL A 168 6.37 5.07 -3.64
C VAL A 168 7.70 5.62 -4.17
N LEU A 169 8.03 5.36 -5.44
CA LEU A 169 9.25 5.88 -6.06
C LEU A 169 9.14 7.37 -6.41
N SER A 170 7.98 7.84 -6.88
CA SER A 170 7.79 9.26 -7.22
C SER A 170 7.82 10.17 -6.00
N ASP A 171 7.33 9.69 -4.85
CA ASP A 171 7.33 10.48 -3.63
C ASP A 171 8.73 10.53 -3.00
N GLY A 172 9.52 9.44 -3.11
CA GLY A 172 10.92 9.44 -2.67
C GLY A 172 11.84 10.39 -3.46
N VAL A 173 11.53 10.71 -4.72
CA VAL A 173 12.28 11.70 -5.51
C VAL A 173 11.96 13.14 -5.05
N ARG A 174 10.75 13.38 -4.54
CA ARG A 174 10.34 14.70 -4.06
C ARG A 174 11.05 15.12 -2.76
N TYR A 175 11.45 14.17 -1.92
CA TYR A 175 12.19 14.42 -0.67
C TYR A 175 13.72 14.39 -0.81
N SER A 176 14.27 14.07 -1.99
CA SER A 176 15.72 14.07 -2.24
C SER A 176 16.23 15.37 -2.88
N ASN A 177 15.32 16.27 -3.26
CA ASN A 177 15.59 17.57 -3.90
C ASN A 177 15.22 18.77 -3.00
N MET A 178 15.03 18.53 -1.70
CA MET A 178 14.96 19.55 -0.63
C MET A 178 16.13 19.30 0.31
#